data_AF-A0A1J5RBJ4-F1
#
_entry.id   AF-A0A1J5RBJ4-F1
#
_cell.length_a   1.000
_cell.length_b   1.000
_cell.length_c   1.000
_cell.angle_alpha   90.00
_cell.angle_beta   90.00
_cell.angle_gamma   90.00
#
_symmetry.space_group_name_H-M   'P 1'
#
loop_
_entity.id
_entity.type
_entity.pdbx_description
1 polymer ?
#
loop_
_entity_poly.entity_id
_entity_poly.type
_entity_poly.pdbx_seq_one_letter_code
_entity_poly.pdbx_strand_id
1 'polypeptide(L)'
;MSTIKLTDDEVVAVSFLRAAAWPIGIRTVDVTNVEEVGRAALRGERSLLTRELAVVRDGRFELADVVAAAFDEVVGAARRAVVAIGRRSQPVAFAAPFVSFHSTVDPARWVVVASSPIGVAEIDAVDDAGAVATLAELHAGCYRDGVPGASSDDDFALFVGRFGAGRNDVLEVSTGSVRLADVSEPTMPAVPVSWRDVPWAADLTSAWFA
;
A
#
# COMPACT_ATOMS: atom_id res chain seq x y z
N MET A 1 -17.60 -1.16 6.34
CA MET A 1 -17.31 -2.12 5.25
C MET A 1 -16.68 -3.35 5.88
N SER A 2 -16.97 -4.57 5.42
CA SER A 2 -16.26 -5.76 5.90
C SER A 2 -14.87 -5.83 5.29
N THR A 3 -13.88 -6.28 6.06
CA THR A 3 -12.51 -6.53 5.59
C THR A 3 -12.49 -7.46 4.39
N ILE A 4 -11.82 -7.06 3.32
CA ILE A 4 -11.59 -7.89 2.13
C ILE A 4 -10.17 -8.46 2.23
N LYS A 5 -10.00 -9.75 1.95
CA LYS A 5 -8.67 -10.37 1.90
C LYS A 5 -8.41 -10.89 0.50
N LEU A 6 -7.39 -10.36 -0.16
CA LEU A 6 -6.92 -10.82 -1.46
C LEU A 6 -5.53 -11.40 -1.34
N THR A 7 -5.27 -12.56 -1.95
CA THR A 7 -3.90 -13.04 -2.10
C THR A 7 -3.18 -12.25 -3.19
N ASP A 8 -1.85 -12.29 -3.20
CA ASP A 8 -1.02 -11.67 -4.23
C ASP A 8 -1.40 -12.17 -5.64
N ASP A 9 -1.69 -13.47 -5.79
CA ASP A 9 -2.21 -14.04 -7.05
C ASP A 9 -3.56 -13.42 -7.47
N GLU A 10 -4.48 -13.23 -6.51
CA GLU A 10 -5.79 -12.60 -6.77
C GLU A 10 -5.65 -11.12 -7.11
N VAL A 11 -4.74 -10.39 -6.44
CA VAL A 11 -4.40 -9.00 -6.79
C VAL A 11 -3.86 -8.93 -8.21
N VAL A 12 -3.00 -9.86 -8.63
CA VAL A 12 -2.50 -9.95 -10.01
C VAL A 12 -3.66 -10.20 -10.98
N ALA A 13 -4.56 -11.15 -10.69
CA ALA A 13 -5.72 -11.44 -11.53
C ALA A 13 -6.64 -10.22 -11.71
N VAL A 14 -6.96 -9.52 -10.62
CA VAL A 14 -7.76 -8.28 -10.67
C VAL A 14 -7.05 -7.20 -11.47
N SER A 15 -5.72 -7.06 -11.31
CA SER A 15 -4.90 -6.10 -12.05
C SER A 15 -4.98 -6.31 -13.57
N PHE A 16 -4.95 -7.57 -14.03
CA PHE A 16 -5.15 -7.90 -15.45
C PHE A 16 -6.55 -7.54 -15.94
N LEU A 17 -7.59 -7.92 -15.17
CA LEU A 17 -8.97 -7.63 -15.54
C LEU A 17 -9.25 -6.13 -15.64
N ARG A 18 -8.65 -5.35 -14.75
CA ARG A 18 -8.80 -3.89 -14.68
C ARG A 18 -7.84 -3.12 -15.57
N ALA A 19 -6.88 -3.80 -16.20
CA ALA A 19 -5.78 -3.18 -16.93
C ALA A 19 -5.07 -2.08 -16.10
N ALA A 20 -4.89 -2.33 -14.80
CA ALA A 20 -4.35 -1.35 -13.88
C ALA A 20 -3.36 -2.00 -12.91
N ALA A 21 -2.25 -1.30 -12.65
CA ALA A 21 -1.21 -1.79 -11.75
C ALA A 21 -1.60 -1.58 -10.28
N TRP A 22 -1.41 -2.62 -9.48
CA TRP A 22 -1.51 -2.49 -8.02
C TRP A 22 -0.42 -1.52 -7.52
N PRO A 23 -0.77 -0.46 -6.77
CA PRO A 23 0.18 0.60 -6.43
C PRO A 23 1.14 0.20 -5.29
N ILE A 24 1.05 -1.03 -4.81
CA ILE A 24 1.81 -1.54 -3.67
C ILE A 24 2.57 -2.80 -4.11
N GLY A 25 3.67 -3.12 -3.43
CA GLY A 25 4.45 -4.33 -3.73
C GLY A 25 3.63 -5.61 -3.56
N ILE A 26 3.80 -6.53 -4.51
CA ILE A 26 3.28 -7.91 -4.50
C ILE A 26 4.48 -8.78 -4.13
N ARG A 27 4.46 -9.43 -2.97
CA ARG A 27 5.65 -10.02 -2.35
C ARG A 27 5.95 -11.44 -2.80
N THR A 28 4.91 -12.22 -3.07
CA THR A 28 5.05 -13.65 -3.38
C THR A 28 5.00 -13.93 -4.89
N VAL A 29 4.98 -12.89 -5.71
CA VAL A 29 5.00 -12.97 -7.17
C VAL A 29 6.17 -12.14 -7.68
N ASP A 30 7.10 -12.77 -8.38
CA ASP A 30 8.12 -12.06 -9.17
C ASP A 30 7.44 -11.35 -10.34
N VAL A 31 7.10 -10.09 -10.12
CA VAL A 31 6.46 -9.23 -11.12
C VAL A 31 7.35 -8.90 -12.32
N THR A 32 8.65 -9.23 -12.26
CA THR A 32 9.57 -9.07 -13.39
C THR A 32 9.58 -10.27 -14.33
N ASN A 33 9.06 -11.42 -13.87
CA ASN A 33 8.94 -12.64 -14.65
C ASN A 33 7.54 -12.78 -15.26
N VAL A 34 7.42 -12.49 -16.56
CA VAL A 34 6.14 -12.54 -17.29
C VAL A 34 5.45 -13.90 -17.20
N GLU A 35 6.19 -15.01 -17.25
CA GLU A 35 5.61 -16.35 -17.14
C GLU A 35 5.08 -16.64 -15.73
N GLU A 36 5.73 -16.10 -14.71
CA GLU A 36 5.24 -16.17 -13.34
C GLU A 36 3.98 -15.33 -13.15
N VAL A 37 3.98 -14.10 -13.64
CA VAL A 37 2.83 -13.20 -13.62
C VAL A 37 1.62 -13.83 -14.31
N GLY A 38 1.80 -14.45 -15.47
CA GLY A 38 0.72 -15.18 -16.16
C GLY A 38 0.20 -16.37 -15.36
N ARG A 39 1.08 -17.14 -14.70
CA ARG A 39 0.67 -18.25 -13.82
C ARG A 39 -0.05 -17.74 -12.56
N ALA A 40 0.40 -16.64 -11.98
CA ALA A 40 -0.21 -16.00 -10.82
C ALA A 40 -1.64 -15.52 -11.15
N ALA A 41 -1.83 -14.85 -12.30
CA ALA A 41 -3.14 -14.43 -12.77
C ALA A 41 -4.13 -15.60 -12.87
N LEU A 42 -3.73 -16.72 -13.49
CA LEU A 42 -4.58 -17.90 -13.64
C LEU A 42 -4.92 -18.56 -12.28
N ARG A 43 -3.97 -18.60 -11.34
CA ARG A 43 -4.24 -19.09 -9.98
C ARG A 43 -5.19 -18.15 -9.23
N GLY A 44 -5.00 -16.84 -9.38
CA GLY A 44 -5.84 -15.80 -8.80
C GLY A 44 -7.28 -15.86 -9.30
N GLU A 45 -7.50 -15.93 -10.62
CA GLU A 45 -8.83 -16.08 -11.21
C GLU A 45 -9.57 -17.30 -10.65
N ARG A 46 -8.89 -18.46 -10.60
CA ARG A 46 -9.46 -19.68 -10.03
C ARG A 46 -9.81 -19.53 -8.55
N SER A 47 -8.97 -18.83 -7.79
CA SER A 47 -9.19 -18.56 -6.37
C SER A 47 -10.40 -17.64 -6.16
N LEU A 48 -10.50 -16.55 -6.93
CA LEU A 48 -11.61 -15.61 -6.90
C LEU A 48 -12.96 -16.30 -7.20
N LEU A 49 -13.00 -17.18 -8.22
CA LEU A 49 -14.18 -17.96 -8.54
C LEU A 49 -14.55 -18.95 -7.43
N THR A 50 -13.56 -19.64 -6.85
CA THR A 50 -13.78 -20.61 -5.77
C THR A 50 -14.31 -19.94 -4.50
N ARG A 51 -13.89 -18.69 -4.26
CA ARG A 51 -14.29 -17.89 -3.09
C ARG A 51 -15.51 -17.02 -3.34
N GLU A 52 -16.16 -17.16 -4.50
CA GLU A 52 -17.33 -16.37 -4.91
C GLU A 52 -17.06 -14.84 -4.90
N LEU A 53 -15.80 -14.45 -5.05
CA LEU A 53 -15.35 -13.06 -5.20
C LEU A 53 -15.33 -12.62 -6.66
N ALA A 54 -15.59 -13.56 -7.57
CA ALA A 54 -15.86 -13.33 -8.98
C ALA A 54 -16.84 -14.38 -9.50
N VAL A 55 -17.45 -14.10 -10.64
CA VAL A 55 -18.34 -15.01 -11.37
C VAL A 55 -18.04 -14.95 -12.86
N VAL A 56 -18.35 -16.02 -13.59
CA VAL A 56 -18.38 -16.00 -15.05
C VAL A 56 -19.82 -15.87 -15.52
N ARG A 57 -20.16 -14.75 -16.17
CA ARG A 57 -21.48 -14.50 -16.77
C ARG A 57 -21.32 -14.22 -18.25
N ASP A 58 -22.04 -14.97 -19.09
CA ASP A 58 -21.98 -14.84 -20.55
C ASP A 58 -20.55 -14.88 -21.11
N GLY A 59 -19.70 -15.75 -20.52
CA GLY A 59 -18.29 -15.90 -20.89
C GLY A 59 -17.37 -14.77 -20.44
N ARG A 60 -17.87 -13.83 -19.63
CA ARG A 60 -17.09 -12.72 -19.05
C ARG A 60 -16.82 -12.95 -17.58
N PHE A 61 -15.59 -12.68 -17.17
CA PHE A 61 -15.19 -12.70 -15.77
C PHE A 61 -15.60 -11.37 -15.12
N GLU A 62 -16.48 -11.44 -14.12
CA GLU A 62 -17.01 -10.28 -13.39
C GLU A 62 -16.63 -10.40 -11.91
N LEU A 63 -16.04 -9.34 -11.34
CA LEU A 63 -15.72 -9.29 -9.91
C LEU A 63 -16.98 -9.01 -9.08
N ALA A 64 -16.99 -9.49 -7.85
CA ALA A 64 -17.96 -9.03 -6.85
C ALA A 64 -17.78 -7.51 -6.62
N ASP A 65 -18.90 -6.78 -6.51
CA ASP A 65 -18.91 -5.31 -6.38
C ASP A 65 -17.99 -4.80 -5.26
N VAL A 66 -17.92 -5.53 -4.15
CA VAL A 66 -17.09 -5.17 -3.00
C VAL A 66 -15.59 -5.24 -3.31
N VAL A 67 -15.15 -6.23 -4.09
CA VAL A 67 -13.76 -6.38 -4.52
C VAL A 67 -13.42 -5.34 -5.58
N ALA A 68 -14.32 -5.17 -6.55
CA ALA A 68 -14.23 -4.14 -7.58
C ALA A 68 -14.04 -2.75 -6.96
N ALA A 69 -14.94 -2.34 -6.08
CA ALA A 69 -14.91 -1.02 -5.45
C ALA A 69 -13.64 -0.80 -4.62
N ALA A 70 -13.23 -1.79 -3.83
CA ALA A 70 -12.02 -1.68 -3.01
C ALA A 70 -10.75 -1.58 -3.86
N PHE A 71 -10.65 -2.39 -4.92
CA PHE A 71 -9.51 -2.33 -5.84
C PHE A 71 -9.47 -0.98 -6.57
N ASP A 72 -10.60 -0.54 -7.12
CA ASP A 72 -10.71 0.72 -7.85
C ASP A 72 -10.38 1.91 -6.94
N GLU A 73 -10.72 1.86 -5.64
CA GLU A 73 -10.38 2.90 -4.69
C GLU A 73 -8.87 2.93 -4.34
N VAL A 74 -8.22 1.77 -4.20
CA VAL A 74 -6.76 1.71 -3.99
C VAL A 74 -6.00 2.23 -5.21
N VAL A 75 -6.36 1.73 -6.40
CA VAL A 75 -5.70 2.09 -7.65
C VAL A 75 -5.95 3.55 -8.04
N GLY A 76 -7.19 4.04 -7.87
CA GLY A 76 -7.58 5.39 -8.23
C GLY A 76 -7.13 6.48 -7.25
N ALA A 77 -6.54 6.12 -6.10
CA ALA A 77 -6.28 7.06 -5.01
C ALA A 77 -5.38 8.24 -5.43
N ALA A 78 -5.90 9.45 -5.24
CA ALA A 78 -5.19 10.71 -5.49
C ALA A 78 -4.19 11.04 -4.37
N ARG A 79 -4.43 10.51 -3.17
CA ARG A 79 -3.54 10.62 -2.01
C ARG A 79 -3.21 9.23 -1.50
N ARG A 80 -1.93 8.98 -1.26
CA ARG A 80 -1.46 7.73 -0.66
C ARG A 80 -0.47 8.01 0.46
N ALA A 81 -0.49 7.18 1.49
CA ALA A 81 0.57 7.11 2.47
C ALA A 81 1.01 5.67 2.63
N VAL A 82 2.31 5.40 2.56
CA VAL A 82 2.89 4.09 2.83
C VAL A 82 3.61 4.18 4.15
N VAL A 83 3.31 3.24 5.03
CA VAL A 83 3.80 3.21 6.39
C VAL A 83 4.58 1.93 6.60
N ALA A 84 5.80 2.08 7.08
CA ALA A 84 6.71 0.97 7.27
C ALA A 84 7.64 1.25 8.45
N ILE A 85 8.14 0.17 9.02
CA ILE A 85 9.09 0.21 10.13
C ILE A 85 10.48 0.04 9.51
N GLY A 86 11.37 0.99 9.78
CA GLY A 86 12.71 1.01 9.18
C GLY A 86 13.77 1.41 10.19
N ARG A 87 15.04 1.12 9.86
CA ARG A 87 16.18 1.65 10.62
C ARG A 87 16.34 3.13 10.31
N ARG A 88 16.63 3.96 11.31
CA ARG A 88 16.92 5.40 11.11
C ARG A 88 18.13 5.62 10.20
N SER A 89 19.10 4.70 10.21
CA SER A 89 20.25 4.72 9.31
C SER A 89 19.93 4.30 7.87
N GLN A 90 18.73 3.74 7.62
CA GLN A 90 18.27 3.27 6.31
C GLN A 90 16.76 3.54 6.15
N PRO A 91 16.33 4.83 6.10
CA PRO A 91 14.92 5.23 6.12
C PRO A 91 14.11 4.76 4.90
N VAL A 92 14.79 4.24 3.87
CA VAL A 92 14.22 3.76 2.59
C VAL A 92 14.25 2.25 2.42
N ALA A 93 14.90 1.51 3.32
CA ALA A 93 14.89 0.05 3.31
C ALA A 93 13.64 -0.43 4.06
N PHE A 94 12.47 -0.31 3.43
CA PHE A 94 11.21 -0.76 4.01
C PHE A 94 11.20 -2.28 4.12
N ALA A 95 11.60 -2.79 5.29
CA ALA A 95 11.38 -4.17 5.67
C ALA A 95 9.89 -4.33 6.00
N ALA A 96 9.25 -5.31 5.37
CA ALA A 96 7.89 -5.75 5.68
C ALA A 96 7.56 -5.79 7.20
N PRO A 97 6.29 -5.61 7.62
CA PRO A 97 5.09 -5.34 6.84
C PRO A 97 4.85 -3.84 6.60
N PHE A 98 4.32 -3.51 5.42
CA PHE A 98 3.83 -2.17 5.11
C PHE A 98 2.31 -2.13 5.21
N VAL A 99 1.80 -1.07 5.81
CA VAL A 99 0.41 -0.66 5.71
C VAL A 99 0.37 0.55 4.80
N SER A 100 -0.61 0.60 3.90
CA SER A 100 -0.78 1.75 3.02
C SER A 100 -2.19 2.29 3.12
N PHE A 101 -2.30 3.61 3.10
CA PHE A 101 -3.54 4.37 3.20
C PHE A 101 -3.79 5.01 1.85
N HIS A 102 -5.00 4.89 1.34
CA HIS A 102 -5.42 5.33 0.01
C HIS A 102 -6.70 6.15 0.14
N SER A 103 -6.78 7.28 -0.54
CA SER A 103 -7.97 8.14 -0.52
C SER A 103 -8.19 8.75 -1.90
N THR A 104 -9.38 8.52 -2.47
CA THR A 104 -9.79 8.95 -3.82
C THR A 104 -10.65 10.21 -3.82
N VAL A 105 -11.71 10.23 -3.00
CA VAL A 105 -12.81 11.20 -3.12
C VAL A 105 -13.11 11.92 -1.81
N ASP A 106 -13.19 11.20 -0.70
CA ASP A 106 -13.47 11.77 0.62
C ASP A 106 -12.17 11.90 1.43
N PRO A 107 -11.74 13.12 1.80
CA PRO A 107 -10.53 13.29 2.58
C PRO A 107 -10.60 12.71 3.99
N ALA A 108 -11.81 12.46 4.52
CA ALA A 108 -12.06 11.88 5.85
C ALA A 108 -12.16 10.34 5.83
N ARG A 109 -12.04 9.72 4.65
CA ARG A 109 -12.07 8.27 4.49
C ARG A 109 -10.78 7.76 3.87
N TRP A 110 -10.29 6.68 4.45
CA TRP A 110 -9.12 5.95 3.99
C TRP A 110 -9.50 4.52 3.66
N VAL A 111 -8.92 4.01 2.58
CA VAL A 111 -8.78 2.58 2.35
C VAL A 111 -7.40 2.17 2.83
N VAL A 112 -7.37 1.30 3.83
CA VAL A 112 -6.16 0.74 4.42
C VAL A 112 -5.90 -0.59 3.76
N VAL A 113 -4.69 -0.78 3.27
CA VAL A 113 -4.18 -2.05 2.78
C VAL A 113 -3.03 -2.50 3.65
N ALA A 114 -3.24 -3.57 4.42
CA ALA A 114 -2.21 -4.24 5.18
C ALA A 114 -1.70 -5.47 4.42
N SER A 115 -0.42 -5.46 4.02
CA SER A 115 0.19 -6.58 3.29
C SER A 115 1.02 -7.45 4.22
N SER A 116 0.59 -8.71 4.35
CA SER A 116 1.29 -9.73 5.12
C SER A 116 2.51 -10.30 4.37
N PRO A 117 3.51 -10.84 5.09
CA PRO A 117 4.65 -11.53 4.46
C PRO A 117 4.29 -12.74 3.60
N ILE A 118 3.11 -13.33 3.82
CA ILE A 118 2.63 -14.51 3.09
C ILE A 118 1.83 -14.15 1.82
N GLY A 119 1.88 -12.89 1.38
CA GLY A 119 1.23 -12.46 0.14
C GLY A 119 -0.29 -12.38 0.27
N VAL A 120 -0.78 -11.83 1.38
CA VAL A 120 -2.20 -11.49 1.56
C VAL A 120 -2.32 -10.00 1.86
N ALA A 121 -3.11 -9.30 1.04
CA ALA A 121 -3.55 -7.93 1.24
C ALA A 121 -4.92 -7.93 1.93
N GLU A 122 -4.95 -7.38 3.14
CA GLU A 122 -6.20 -7.09 3.86
C GLU A 122 -6.59 -5.64 3.57
N ILE A 123 -7.81 -5.43 3.09
CA ILE A 123 -8.32 -4.15 2.61
C ILE A 123 -9.52 -3.74 3.45
N ASP A 124 -9.39 -2.61 4.13
CA ASP A 124 -10.39 -2.06 5.03
C ASP A 124 -10.71 -0.61 4.68
N ALA A 125 -11.95 -0.19 4.93
CA ALA A 125 -12.33 1.22 4.89
C ALA A 125 -12.41 1.75 6.32
N VAL A 126 -11.65 2.80 6.60
CA VAL A 126 -11.57 3.45 7.92
C VAL A 126 -11.78 4.95 7.78
N ASP A 127 -12.17 5.60 8.87
CA ASP A 127 -12.12 7.06 9.01
C ASP A 127 -10.75 7.50 9.55
N ASP A 128 -10.56 8.79 9.77
CA ASP A 128 -9.31 9.33 10.34
C ASP A 128 -8.98 8.73 11.71
N ALA A 129 -9.98 8.48 12.57
CA ALA A 129 -9.76 7.89 13.89
C ALA A 129 -9.26 6.44 13.78
N GLY A 130 -9.86 5.65 12.90
CA GLY A 130 -9.42 4.30 12.57
C GLY A 130 -8.04 4.27 11.94
N ALA A 131 -7.72 5.22 11.05
CA ALA A 131 -6.39 5.34 10.49
C ALA A 131 -5.33 5.63 11.56
N VAL A 132 -5.61 6.58 12.47
CA VAL A 132 -4.73 6.88 13.61
C VAL A 132 -4.57 5.67 14.53
N ALA A 133 -5.65 4.91 14.79
CA ALA A 133 -5.58 3.69 15.58
C ALA A 133 -4.68 2.64 14.91
N THR A 134 -4.82 2.41 13.60
CA THR A 134 -3.93 1.50 12.85
C THR A 134 -2.47 1.93 12.94
N LEU A 135 -2.17 3.23 12.81
CA LEU A 135 -0.80 3.75 12.97
C LEU A 135 -0.27 3.53 14.39
N ALA A 136 -1.11 3.76 15.41
CA ALA A 136 -0.74 3.57 16.80
C ALA A 136 -0.47 2.09 17.12
N GLU A 137 -1.25 1.16 16.55
CA GLU A 137 -1.02 -0.28 16.68
C GLU A 137 0.28 -0.71 16.02
N LEU A 138 0.55 -0.25 14.79
CA LEU A 138 1.82 -0.50 14.10
C LEU A 138 3.01 0.05 14.90
N HIS A 139 2.90 1.29 15.36
CA HIS A 139 3.93 1.92 16.18
C HIS A 139 4.15 1.14 17.48
N ALA A 140 3.09 0.75 18.20
CA ALA A 140 3.21 -0.06 19.40
C ALA A 140 3.84 -1.43 19.14
N GLY A 141 3.51 -2.06 18.00
CA GLY A 141 4.13 -3.31 17.54
C GLY A 141 5.63 -3.19 17.29
N CYS A 142 6.11 -2.03 16.82
CA CYS A 142 7.55 -1.76 16.64
C CYS A 142 8.35 -2.01 17.92
N TYR A 143 7.79 -1.61 19.07
CA TYR A 143 8.52 -1.55 20.34
C TYR A 143 8.16 -2.71 21.29
N ARG A 144 7.00 -3.35 21.13
CA ARG A 144 6.54 -4.40 22.05
C ARG A 144 7.18 -5.77 21.79
N ASP A 145 7.32 -6.16 20.53
CA ASP A 145 7.77 -7.51 20.16
C ASP A 145 9.28 -7.57 19.84
N GLY A 146 9.96 -6.41 19.91
CA GLY A 146 11.36 -6.24 19.56
C GLY A 146 11.59 -6.44 18.07
N VAL A 147 11.95 -5.39 17.32
CA VAL A 147 12.35 -5.58 15.92
C VAL A 147 13.61 -6.45 15.88
N PRO A 148 13.62 -7.59 15.15
CA PRO A 148 14.80 -8.44 15.06
C PRO A 148 16.01 -7.64 14.56
N GLY A 149 17.03 -7.51 15.42
CA GLY A 149 18.25 -6.75 15.13
C GLY A 149 18.25 -5.29 15.58
N ALA A 150 17.33 -4.87 16.45
CA ALA A 150 17.47 -3.63 17.22
C ALA A 150 18.47 -3.83 18.37
N SER A 151 19.55 -3.04 18.38
CA SER A 151 20.46 -2.95 19.52
C SER A 151 19.97 -1.96 20.57
N SER A 152 19.06 -1.06 20.20
CA SER A 152 18.34 -0.13 21.08
C SER A 152 17.03 0.33 20.43
N ASP A 153 16.10 0.87 21.24
CA ASP A 153 14.85 1.52 20.77
C ASP A 153 15.12 2.73 19.84
N ASP A 154 16.35 3.26 19.85
CA ASP A 154 16.77 4.41 19.05
C ASP A 154 17.25 4.05 17.63
N ASP A 155 17.34 2.77 17.29
CA ASP A 155 17.80 2.34 15.96
C ASP A 155 16.68 2.34 14.90
N PHE A 156 15.42 2.30 15.33
CA PHE A 156 14.24 2.14 14.47
C PHE A 156 13.20 3.24 14.66
N ALA A 157 12.49 3.56 13.59
CA ALA A 157 11.37 4.50 13.59
C ALA A 157 10.26 4.04 12.64
N LEU A 158 9.08 4.61 12.85
CA LEU A 158 7.99 4.50 11.90
C LEU A 158 8.19 5.53 10.79
N PHE A 159 8.25 5.09 9.55
CA PHE A 159 8.37 5.97 8.39
C PHE A 159 7.05 6.04 7.63
N VAL A 160 6.67 7.27 7.25
CA VAL A 160 5.46 7.54 6.47
C VAL A 160 5.86 8.21 5.17
N GLY A 161 5.90 7.46 4.08
CA GLY A 161 6.05 7.98 2.73
C GLY A 161 4.72 8.48 2.21
N ARG A 162 4.61 9.76 1.84
CA ARG A 162 3.37 10.37 1.35
C ARG A 162 3.49 10.66 -0.13
N PHE A 163 2.49 10.27 -0.89
CA PHE A 163 2.46 10.36 -2.35
C PHE A 163 1.15 10.99 -2.83
N GLY A 164 1.24 11.79 -3.89
CA GLY A 164 0.09 12.45 -4.49
C GLY A 164 -0.27 13.78 -3.84
N ALA A 165 -1.20 14.52 -4.43
CA ALA A 165 -1.55 15.90 -4.06
C ALA A 165 -0.33 16.84 -3.89
N GLY A 166 0.69 16.70 -4.74
CA GLY A 166 1.92 17.49 -4.69
C GLY A 166 2.90 17.10 -3.58
N ARG A 167 2.64 15.99 -2.87
CA ARG A 167 3.48 15.47 -1.78
C ARG A 167 4.24 14.24 -2.28
N ASN A 168 5.54 14.25 -2.09
CA ASN A 168 6.45 13.11 -2.34
C ASN A 168 7.57 13.20 -1.29
N ASP A 169 7.20 13.00 -0.03
CA ASP A 169 8.10 13.14 1.11
C ASP A 169 7.98 11.97 2.07
N VAL A 170 8.98 11.84 2.93
CA VAL A 170 9.02 10.79 3.95
C VAL A 170 9.09 11.46 5.31
N LEU A 171 8.19 11.11 6.19
CA LEU A 171 8.23 11.51 7.59
C LEU A 171 8.83 10.39 8.43
N GLU A 172 9.67 10.76 9.40
CA GLU A 172 10.03 9.91 10.52
C GLU A 172 9.13 10.26 11.71
N VAL A 173 8.43 9.24 12.23
CA VAL A 173 7.56 9.33 13.39
C VAL A 173 8.23 8.56 14.53
N SER A 174 8.41 9.26 15.65
CA SER A 174 8.99 8.75 16.88
C SER A 174 8.12 9.14 18.07
N THR A 175 8.32 8.51 19.22
CA THR A 175 7.62 8.89 20.46
C THR A 175 7.80 10.39 20.73
N GLY A 176 6.70 11.14 20.65
CA GLY A 176 6.67 12.59 20.92
C GLY A 176 7.21 13.51 19.81
N SER A 177 7.57 12.99 18.62
CA SER A 177 8.03 13.85 17.52
C SER A 177 7.71 13.31 16.12
N VAL A 178 7.49 14.23 15.19
CA VAL A 178 7.37 13.96 13.74
C VAL A 178 8.31 14.91 13.03
N ARG A 179 9.18 14.38 12.16
CA ARG A 179 10.13 15.17 11.39
C ARG A 179 10.19 14.71 9.95
N LEU A 180 10.60 15.60 9.04
CA LEU A 180 10.94 15.21 7.68
C LEU A 180 12.20 14.33 7.73
N ALA A 181 12.15 13.15 7.13
CA ALA A 181 13.31 12.28 7.02
C ALA A 181 14.26 12.84 5.97
N ASP A 182 15.56 12.84 6.27
CA ASP A 182 16.60 13.20 5.30
C ASP A 182 16.85 12.00 4.37
N VAL A 183 16.01 11.88 3.35
CA VAL A 183 16.14 10.87 2.29
C VAL A 183 16.78 11.52 1.08
N SER A 184 18.06 11.21 0.84
CA SER A 184 18.70 11.44 -0.44
C SER A 184 18.05 10.55 -1.50
N GLU A 185 16.96 11.06 -2.08
CA GLU A 185 16.01 10.39 -2.99
C GLU A 185 15.26 9.19 -2.37
N PRO A 186 13.91 9.22 -2.29
CA PRO A 186 13.13 8.08 -1.85
C PRO A 186 13.21 6.95 -2.91
N THR A 187 14.18 6.07 -2.76
CA THR A 187 14.22 4.79 -3.47
C THR A 187 13.30 3.81 -2.74
N MET A 188 12.03 3.81 -3.13
CA MET A 188 11.17 2.65 -2.91
C MET A 188 11.90 1.39 -3.41
N PRO A 189 11.71 0.19 -2.81
CA PRO A 189 12.06 -1.03 -3.52
C PRO A 189 11.39 -0.96 -4.89
N ALA A 190 12.17 -1.10 -5.95
CA ALA A 190 11.76 -0.79 -7.32
C ALA A 190 10.39 -1.40 -7.63
N VAL A 191 9.34 -0.59 -7.56
CA VAL A 191 8.11 -0.85 -8.31
C VAL A 191 8.54 -0.59 -9.75
N PRO A 192 8.46 -1.56 -10.67
CA PRO A 192 8.98 -1.42 -12.02
C PRO A 192 8.04 -0.56 -12.86
N VAL A 193 7.84 0.71 -12.48
CA VAL A 193 7.20 1.72 -13.33
C VAL A 193 7.81 3.10 -13.01
N SER A 194 8.49 3.69 -14.00
CA SER A 194 9.05 5.04 -13.94
C SER A 194 7.93 6.09 -13.87
N TRP A 195 7.93 6.92 -12.83
CA TRP A 195 7.00 8.05 -12.64
C TRP A 195 7.51 9.36 -13.27
N ARG A 196 8.59 9.32 -14.07
CA ARG A 196 9.30 10.51 -14.54
C ARG A 196 8.64 11.30 -15.68
N ASP A 197 7.47 10.89 -16.18
CA ASP A 197 6.92 11.45 -17.44
C ASP A 197 5.50 12.07 -17.35
N VAL A 198 5.06 12.62 -16.20
CA VAL A 198 3.72 13.25 -16.10
C VAL A 198 3.79 14.79 -15.92
N PRO A 199 3.43 15.59 -16.95
CA PRO A 199 3.77 17.02 -17.04
C PRO A 199 2.69 18.00 -16.53
N TRP A 200 2.34 17.99 -15.24
CA TRP A 200 1.48 19.04 -14.66
C TRP A 200 1.97 19.62 -13.33
N ALA A 201 3.21 19.34 -12.91
CA ALA A 201 3.80 19.85 -11.67
C ALA A 201 4.30 21.31 -11.77
N ALA A 202 3.42 22.22 -12.17
CA ALA A 202 3.66 23.66 -12.08
C ALA A 202 2.40 24.34 -11.57
N ASP A 203 2.12 24.17 -10.28
CA ASP A 203 1.56 25.21 -9.39
C ASP A 203 1.08 24.59 -8.08
N LEU A 204 1.02 25.42 -7.03
CA LEU A 204 0.30 25.26 -5.75
C LEU A 204 1.17 24.94 -4.52
N THR A 205 1.83 26.00 -4.02
CA THR A 205 2.64 26.09 -2.79
C THR A 205 1.89 26.59 -1.55
N SER A 206 0.54 26.55 -1.44
CA SER A 206 -0.14 27.33 -0.39
C SER A 206 -1.07 26.62 0.62
N ALA A 207 -1.32 25.30 0.56
CA ALA A 207 -2.40 24.69 1.36
C ALA A 207 -1.96 23.65 2.41
N TRP A 208 -0.78 23.84 3.02
CA TRP A 208 -0.35 23.03 4.17
C TRP A 208 -0.46 23.76 5.51
N PHE A 209 -0.66 25.07 5.46
CA PHE A 209 -0.90 25.91 6.63
C PHE A 209 -2.09 26.86 6.45
N ALA A 210 -2.93 26.59 5.44
CA ALA A 210 -4.27 27.16 5.20
C ALA A 210 -5.14 26.10 4.54
#